data_AF-A0AAU5MQK6-F1
#
_entry.id   AF-A0AAU5MQK6-F1
#
_cell.length_a   1.000
_cell.length_b   1.000
_cell.length_c   1.000
_cell.angle_alpha   90.00
_cell.angle_beta   90.00
_cell.angle_gamma   90.00
#
_symmetry.space_group_name_H-M   'P 1'
#
loop_
_entity.id
_entity.type
_entity.pdbx_description
1 polymer ?
#
loop_
_entity_poly.entity_id
_entity_poly.type
_entity_poly.pdbx_seq_one_letter_code
_entity_poly.pdbx_strand_id
1 'polypeptide(L)'
;MPPAHDLKAFREQQLAPVGTPTVTRSADGRWYVVTSDCPHCHASGVFRVSYGVLGPYKGKGRLLGRRRTPEKLTGNIAVYCQCGYPHPDRPAEFPESGCGAFWDVPVP
;
A
#
# COMPACT_ATOMS: atom_id res chain seq x y z
N MET A 1 19.96 13.04 -2.33
CA MET A 1 20.26 11.88 -3.19
C MET A 1 18.93 11.25 -3.58
N PRO A 2 18.71 10.86 -4.84
CA PRO A 2 17.58 9.98 -5.15
C PRO A 2 17.68 8.72 -4.26
N PRO A 3 16.55 8.10 -3.85
CA PRO A 3 16.59 6.88 -3.06
C PRO A 3 17.42 5.82 -3.78
N ALA A 4 18.14 5.00 -3.00
CA ALA A 4 18.90 3.89 -3.55
C ALA A 4 17.93 2.97 -4.31
N HIS A 5 18.13 2.83 -5.62
CA HIS A 5 17.33 1.94 -6.46
C HIS A 5 18.27 1.07 -7.28
N ASP A 6 18.10 -0.24 -7.14
CA ASP A 6 18.83 -1.23 -7.92
C ASP A 6 18.00 -1.63 -9.14
N LEU A 7 18.60 -1.55 -10.33
CA LEU A 7 17.97 -2.09 -11.54
C LEU A 7 17.84 -3.61 -11.42
N LYS A 8 16.60 -4.10 -11.46
CA LYS A 8 16.25 -5.53 -11.44
C LYS A 8 15.38 -5.89 -12.64
N ALA A 9 15.38 -7.16 -13.04
CA ALA A 9 14.38 -7.66 -13.98
C ALA A 9 12.99 -7.65 -13.32
N PHE A 10 11.93 -7.51 -14.11
CA PHE A 10 10.58 -7.67 -13.59
C PHE A 10 10.35 -9.11 -13.13
N ARG A 11 9.81 -9.27 -11.91
CA ARG A 11 9.35 -10.57 -11.40
C ARG A 11 8.26 -10.34 -10.37
N GLU A 12 7.07 -10.86 -10.65
CA GLU A 12 6.00 -10.94 -9.67
C GLU A 12 6.41 -11.93 -8.56
N GLN A 13 6.59 -11.42 -7.34
CA GLN A 13 7.02 -12.23 -6.21
C GLN A 13 6.65 -11.58 -4.88
N GLN A 14 6.16 -12.39 -3.93
CA GLN A 14 6.03 -11.96 -2.55
C GLN A 14 7.38 -12.05 -1.84
N LEU A 15 7.76 -10.99 -1.12
CA LEU A 15 8.99 -10.95 -0.32
C LEU A 15 8.68 -10.51 1.11
N ALA A 16 9.60 -10.81 2.03
CA ALA A 16 9.55 -10.25 3.38
C ALA A 16 9.89 -8.74 3.34
N PRO A 17 9.26 -7.91 4.18
CA PRO A 17 9.62 -6.49 4.29
C PRO A 17 11.08 -6.31 4.71
N VAL A 18 11.72 -5.25 4.22
CA VAL A 18 13.06 -4.82 4.65
C VAL A 18 12.96 -3.54 5.47
N GLY A 19 13.87 -3.37 6.42
CA GLY A 19 13.84 -2.25 7.34
C GLY A 19 12.61 -2.25 8.25
N THR A 20 12.23 -1.06 8.72
CA THR A 20 11.06 -0.87 9.59
C THR A 20 10.05 0.02 8.88
N PRO A 21 9.01 -0.56 8.23
CA PRO A 21 7.98 0.24 7.60
C PRO A 21 7.23 1.09 8.64
N THR A 22 6.72 2.24 8.21
CA THR A 22 5.88 3.09 9.05
C THR A 22 4.45 3.10 8.54
N VAL A 23 3.50 3.06 9.46
CA VAL A 23 2.07 3.06 9.13
C VAL A 23 1.38 4.13 9.97
N THR A 24 0.84 5.14 9.30
CA THR A 24 0.10 6.24 9.95
C THR A 24 -1.36 6.20 9.53
N ARG A 25 -2.26 6.14 10.51
CA ARG A 25 -3.70 6.22 10.27
C ARG A 25 -4.15 7.67 10.22
N SER A 26 -5.00 8.00 9.25
CA SER A 26 -5.70 9.28 9.17
C SER A 26 -6.58 9.55 10.40
N ALA A 27 -6.76 10.84 10.73
CA ALA A 27 -7.59 11.27 11.85
C ALA A 27 -9.07 10.85 11.71
N ASP A 28 -9.60 10.84 10.49
CA ASP A 28 -10.97 10.38 10.19
C ASP A 28 -11.08 8.86 10.02
N GLY A 29 -9.95 8.14 10.08
CA GLY A 29 -9.85 6.70 9.99
C GLY A 29 -10.12 6.11 8.60
N ARG A 30 -10.15 6.94 7.55
CA ARG A 30 -10.56 6.52 6.20
C ARG A 30 -9.43 6.13 5.28
N TRP A 31 -8.19 6.36 5.70
CA TRP A 31 -7.00 5.89 5.01
C TRP A 31 -5.83 5.66 5.96
N TYR A 32 -4.89 4.85 5.48
CA TYR A 32 -3.57 4.63 6.04
C TYR A 32 -2.53 5.17 5.07
N VAL A 33 -1.46 5.74 5.61
CA VAL A 33 -0.24 6.06 4.87
C VAL A 33 0.81 5.05 5.31
N VAL A 34 1.28 4.26 4.35
CA VAL A 34 2.36 3.29 4.55
C VAL A 34 3.61 3.82 3.87
N THR A 35 4.72 3.92 4.60
CA THR A 35 6.03 4.20 4.03
C THR A 35 6.91 2.96 4.21
N SER A 36 7.44 2.43 3.12
CA SER A 36 8.27 1.22 3.11
C SER A 36 9.20 1.21 1.92
N ASP A 37 10.35 0.55 2.08
CA ASP A 37 11.27 0.29 0.97
C ASP A 37 10.92 -1.05 0.30
N CYS A 38 11.15 -1.12 -1.01
CA CYS A 38 11.00 -2.36 -1.77
C CYS A 38 12.10 -3.37 -1.37
N PRO A 39 11.74 -4.59 -0.94
CA PRO A 39 12.72 -5.64 -0.59
C PRO A 39 13.60 -6.11 -1.76
N HIS A 40 13.23 -5.78 -3.01
CA HIS A 40 13.92 -6.27 -4.20
C HIS A 40 14.82 -5.22 -4.87
N CYS A 41 14.26 -4.04 -5.12
CA CYS A 41 14.95 -2.95 -5.83
C CYS A 41 15.31 -1.76 -4.94
N HIS A 42 14.99 -1.82 -3.64
CA HIS A 42 15.31 -0.82 -2.62
C HIS A 42 14.69 0.58 -2.79
N ALA A 43 13.89 0.81 -3.84
CA ALA A 43 13.14 2.04 -3.97
C ALA A 43 12.18 2.25 -2.79
N SER A 44 12.21 3.45 -2.22
CA SER A 44 11.27 3.90 -1.20
C SER A 44 9.91 4.24 -1.82
N GLY A 45 8.83 3.81 -1.17
CA GLY A 45 7.45 4.10 -1.57
C GLY A 45 6.61 4.68 -0.44
N VAL A 46 5.62 5.50 -0.81
CA VAL A 46 4.56 6.00 0.08
C VAL A 46 3.21 5.61 -0.50
N PHE A 47 2.46 4.78 0.22
CA PHE A 47 1.21 4.19 -0.23
C PHE A 47 0.05 4.76 0.57
N ARG A 48 -0.96 5.32 -0.11
CA ARG A 48 -2.21 5.72 0.53
C ARG A 48 -3.27 4.64 0.34
N VAL A 49 -3.55 3.91 1.42
CA VAL A 49 -4.50 2.78 1.41
C VAL A 49 -5.82 3.25 1.99
N SER A 50 -6.86 3.29 1.16
CA SER A 50 -8.20 3.70 1.61
C SER A 50 -8.88 2.57 2.39
N TYR A 51 -9.55 2.91 3.49
CA TYR A 51 -10.22 1.96 4.38
C TYR A 51 -11.58 2.49 4.84
N GLY A 52 -12.56 1.60 5.02
CA GLY A 52 -13.88 1.98 5.52
C GLY A 52 -14.67 2.92 4.60
N VAL A 53 -14.37 2.93 3.29
CA VAL A 53 -15.02 3.79 2.28
C VAL A 53 -16.38 3.25 1.82
N LEU A 54 -16.93 2.23 2.49
CA LEU A 54 -18.25 1.72 2.16
C LEU A 54 -19.27 2.85 2.27
N GLY A 55 -19.98 3.09 1.17
CA GLY A 55 -20.94 4.17 0.99
C GLY A 55 -22.11 4.14 1.99
N PRO A 56 -23.12 5.02 1.83
CA PRO A 56 -24.19 5.13 2.82
C PRO A 56 -24.79 3.77 3.15
N TYR A 57 -24.75 3.41 4.43
CA TYR A 57 -25.31 2.18 4.97
C TYR A 57 -26.79 2.07 4.56
N LYS A 58 -27.16 1.05 3.79
CA LYS A 58 -28.54 0.77 3.37
C LYS A 58 -29.38 0.16 4.50
N GLY A 59 -29.39 0.81 5.67
CA GLY A 59 -30.23 0.44 6.81
C GLY A 59 -31.33 1.47 7.04
N LYS A 60 -32.58 1.02 7.17
CA LYS A 60 -33.82 1.82 7.30
C LYS A 60 -33.93 2.70 8.56
N GLY A 61 -32.84 3.10 9.21
CA GLY A 61 -32.90 3.70 10.55
C GLY A 61 -31.83 4.73 10.90
N ARG A 62 -31.44 5.64 10.00
CA ARG A 62 -30.33 6.58 10.32
C ARG A 62 -30.47 8.01 9.78
N LEU A 63 -31.63 8.64 9.98
CA LEU A 63 -31.76 10.10 9.81
C LEU A 63 -30.91 10.94 10.82
N LEU A 64 -30.24 10.31 11.81
CA LEU A 64 -29.51 11.05 12.86
C LEU A 64 -28.10 10.49 13.20
N GLY A 65 -27.56 9.55 12.43
CA GLY A 65 -26.33 8.85 12.81
C GLY A 65 -25.07 9.43 12.17
N ARG A 66 -24.38 10.35 12.87
CA ARG A 66 -22.99 10.79 12.63
C ARG A 66 -22.17 9.69 11.94
N ARG A 67 -21.54 10.01 10.79
CA ARG A 67 -20.60 9.12 10.09
C ARG A 67 -19.59 8.62 11.13
N ARG A 68 -19.70 7.36 11.54
CA ARG A 68 -18.78 6.78 12.52
C ARG A 68 -17.42 6.64 11.84
N THR A 69 -16.36 7.04 12.55
CA THR A 69 -14.99 6.68 12.17
C THR A 69 -14.95 5.17 12.00
N PRO A 70 -14.41 4.64 10.88
CA PRO A 70 -14.25 3.20 10.69
C PRO A 70 -13.45 2.59 11.86
N GLU A 71 -13.60 1.28 12.09
CA GLU A 71 -12.74 0.57 13.03
C GLU A 71 -11.27 0.59 12.56
N LYS A 72 -10.34 0.16 13.40
CA LYS A 72 -8.95 0.01 12.97
C LYS A 72 -8.83 -1.30 12.18
N LEU A 73 -8.13 -1.26 11.04
CA LEU A 73 -7.67 -2.46 10.37
C LEU A 73 -6.78 -3.29 11.32
N THR A 74 -6.88 -4.60 11.26
CA THR A 74 -6.02 -5.56 11.97
C THR A 74 -5.26 -6.42 10.96
N GLY A 75 -4.11 -6.97 11.37
CA GLY A 75 -3.29 -7.79 10.49
C GLY A 75 -2.34 -6.95 9.64
N ASN A 76 -2.33 -7.17 8.32
CA ASN A 76 -1.35 -6.60 7.40
C ASN A 76 -2.01 -5.78 6.28
N ILE A 77 -1.26 -4.80 5.76
CA ILE A 77 -1.53 -4.11 4.50
C ILE A 77 -0.56 -4.65 3.46
N ALA A 78 -1.08 -5.27 2.40
CA ALA A 78 -0.27 -5.63 1.24
C ALA A 78 0.10 -4.37 0.45
N VAL A 79 1.39 -4.20 0.16
CA VAL A 79 1.91 -3.16 -0.73
C VAL A 79 2.76 -3.80 -1.82
N TYR A 80 2.89 -3.10 -2.94
CA TYR A 80 3.65 -3.55 -4.09
C TYR A 80 4.64 -2.47 -4.52
N CYS A 81 5.71 -2.86 -5.20
CA CYS A 81 6.70 -1.92 -5.68
C CYS A 81 6.06 -0.95 -6.69
N GLN A 82 6.17 0.36 -6.42
CA GLN A 82 5.71 1.46 -7.28
C GLN A 82 6.88 2.37 -7.72
N CYS A 83 8.07 1.82 -7.94
CA CYS A 83 9.29 2.61 -8.12
C CYS A 83 9.32 3.51 -9.38
N GLY A 84 8.42 3.28 -10.35
CA GLY A 84 8.36 4.10 -11.58
C GLY A 84 9.47 3.84 -12.60
N TYR A 85 10.47 3.01 -12.27
CA TYR A 85 11.56 2.68 -13.19
C TYR A 85 11.14 1.61 -14.22
N PRO A 86 11.65 1.70 -15.47
CA PRO A 86 11.47 0.63 -16.44
C PRO A 86 12.25 -0.60 -16.00
N HIS A 87 11.57 -1.75 -15.95
CA HIS A 87 12.18 -3.03 -15.69
C HIS A 87 12.17 -3.88 -16.96
N PRO A 88 13.32 -4.47 -17.36
CA PRO A 88 13.38 -5.41 -18.48
C PRO A 88 12.36 -6.54 -18.29
N ASP A 89 11.81 -7.01 -19.40
CA ASP A 89 10.89 -8.16 -19.46
C ASP A 89 9.54 -7.97 -18.75
N ARG A 90 9.19 -6.74 -18.36
CA ARG A 90 7.85 -6.44 -17.83
C ARG A 90 6.79 -6.65 -18.94
N PRO A 91 5.79 -7.54 -18.74
CA PRO A 91 4.75 -7.75 -19.73
C PRO A 91 3.88 -6.48 -19.90
N ALA A 92 3.45 -6.21 -21.13
CA ALA A 92 2.75 -4.97 -21.49
C ALA A 92 1.37 -4.85 -20.82
N GLU A 93 0.78 -5.98 -20.46
CA GLU A 93 -0.50 -6.12 -19.77
C GLU A 93 -0.47 -5.71 -18.30
N PHE A 94 0.71 -5.51 -17.67
CA PHE A 94 0.81 -5.01 -16.30
C PHE A 94 0.84 -3.48 -16.30
N PRO A 95 -0.25 -2.79 -15.96
CA PRO A 95 -0.28 -1.32 -15.89
C PRO A 95 0.52 -0.79 -14.70
N GLU A 96 0.82 -1.64 -13.72
CA GLU A 96 1.57 -1.34 -12.51
C GLU A 96 3.00 -0.89 -12.87
N SER A 97 3.43 0.26 -12.35
CA SER A 97 4.83 0.66 -12.37
C SER A 97 5.60 -0.11 -11.30
N GLY A 98 6.73 -0.77 -11.61
CA GLY A 98 7.62 -1.35 -10.58
C GLY A 98 8.24 -2.70 -10.95
N CYS A 99 9.04 -3.25 -10.03
CA CYS A 99 9.79 -4.50 -10.25
C CYS A 99 8.98 -5.79 -10.08
N GLY A 100 7.69 -5.71 -9.74
CA GLY A 100 6.80 -6.85 -9.49
C GLY A 100 6.83 -7.42 -8.06
N ALA A 101 7.74 -6.96 -7.21
CA ALA A 101 7.76 -7.38 -5.81
C ALA A 101 6.57 -6.81 -5.01
N PHE A 102 5.97 -7.63 -4.14
CA PHE A 102 4.98 -7.22 -3.16
C PHE A 102 5.27 -7.81 -1.78
N TRP A 103 4.82 -7.15 -0.71
CA TRP A 103 5.09 -7.55 0.67
C TRP A 103 4.00 -7.06 1.62
N ASP A 104 3.94 -7.69 2.79
CA ASP A 104 2.98 -7.36 3.84
C ASP A 104 3.60 -6.41 4.87
N VAL A 105 2.88 -5.34 5.18
CA VAL A 105 3.24 -4.39 6.24
C VAL A 105 2.26 -4.54 7.42
N PRO A 106 2.74 -4.88 8.63
CA PRO A 106 1.88 -4.98 9.81
C PRO A 106 1.20 -3.66 10.14
N VAL A 107 -0.08 -3.72 10.48
CA VAL A 107 -0.85 -2.59 11.00
C VAL A 107 -0.62 -2.48 12.51
N PRO A 108 -0.31 -1.28 13.05
CA PRO A 108 -0.09 -1.05 14.48
C PRO A 108 -1.38 -1.07 15.32
#